data_AF-A0AAV1B3Z5-F1
#
_entry.id   AF-A0AAV1B3Z5-F1
#
_cell.length_a   1.000
_cell.length_b   1.000
_cell.length_c   1.000
_cell.angle_alpha   90.00
_cell.angle_beta   90.00
_cell.angle_gamma   90.00
#
_symmetry.space_group_name_H-M   'P 1'
#
loop_
_entity.id
_entity.type
_entity.pdbx_description
1 polymer ?
#
loop_
_entity_poly.entity_id
_entity_poly.type
_entity_poly.pdbx_seq_one_letter_code
_entity_poly.pdbx_strand_id
1 'polypeptide(L)'
;METTTVTAKPAAGRKGGERKKAVSKSTKAGLQFPVGRVARFLKKGRYSLRLGTGAPVYLTAVLEYLAAEVLELAGNAARDNKKNRINPRHVCLAVRNDDELGKLLQGVTIAHGGVLPNINPVLLPKKTSSAAEKSTATKSPKK
;
A
#
# COMPACT_ATOMS: atom_id res chain seq x y z
N MET A 1 -45.83 45.33 39.60
CA MET A 1 -45.35 44.24 38.74
C MET A 1 -43.84 44.35 38.68
N GLU A 2 -43.16 43.67 39.58
CA GLU A 2 -41.70 43.67 39.70
C GLU A 2 -41.10 42.71 38.66
N THR A 3 -40.18 43.21 37.85
CA THR A 3 -39.43 42.42 36.86
C THR A 3 -38.26 41.72 37.54
N THR A 4 -38.38 40.41 37.79
CA THR A 4 -37.28 39.60 38.30
C THR A 4 -36.38 39.17 37.14
N THR A 5 -35.19 39.76 37.03
CA THR A 5 -34.13 39.32 36.12
C THR A 5 -33.41 38.12 36.72
N VAL A 6 -33.61 36.92 36.16
CA VAL A 6 -32.88 35.72 36.55
C VAL A 6 -31.48 35.77 35.94
N THR A 7 -30.47 36.09 36.74
CA THR A 7 -29.06 35.98 36.36
C THR A 7 -28.64 34.50 36.37
N ALA A 8 -28.38 33.95 35.18
CA ALA A 8 -27.84 32.61 35.02
C ALA A 8 -26.42 32.52 35.63
N LYS A 9 -26.22 31.61 36.59
CA LYS A 9 -24.89 31.24 37.11
C LYS A 9 -24.04 30.70 35.96
N PRO A 10 -22.83 31.21 35.71
CA PRO A 10 -21.91 30.55 34.79
C PRO A 10 -21.51 29.21 35.40
N ALA A 11 -21.75 28.12 34.67
CA ALA A 11 -21.23 26.80 35.02
C ALA A 11 -19.73 26.93 35.24
N ALA A 12 -19.27 26.58 36.44
CA ALA A 12 -17.87 26.64 36.82
C ALA A 12 -17.03 25.83 35.84
N GLY A 13 -16.45 26.51 34.86
CA GLY A 13 -15.45 25.96 33.96
C GLY A 13 -14.28 25.54 34.81
N ARG A 14 -14.09 24.24 34.97
CA ARG A 14 -12.90 23.66 35.60
C ARG A 14 -11.69 24.25 34.88
N LYS A 15 -10.97 25.18 35.53
CA LYS A 15 -9.70 25.74 35.05
C LYS A 15 -8.81 24.57 34.67
N GLY A 16 -8.66 24.37 33.37
CA GLY A 16 -7.86 23.27 32.83
C GLY A 16 -6.42 23.53 33.16
N GLY A 17 -5.86 22.73 34.07
CA GLY A 17 -4.40 22.62 34.19
C GLY A 17 -3.78 22.23 32.85
N GLU A 18 -2.46 22.35 32.75
CA GLU A 18 -1.69 22.03 31.55
C GLU A 18 -2.14 20.69 30.93
N ARG A 19 -2.87 20.77 29.80
CA ARG A 19 -3.37 19.57 29.13
C ARG A 19 -2.17 18.85 28.51
N LYS A 20 -1.90 17.64 28.99
CA LYS A 20 -0.99 16.71 28.32
C LYS A 20 -1.32 16.65 26.82
N LYS A 21 -0.30 16.77 25.97
CA LYS A 21 -0.47 16.73 24.51
C LYS A 21 -1.24 15.47 24.13
N ALA A 22 -2.28 15.64 23.31
CA ALA A 22 -3.08 14.51 22.85
C ALA A 22 -2.22 13.63 21.92
N VAL A 23 -2.08 12.35 22.28
CA VAL A 23 -1.39 11.36 21.44
C VAL A 23 -2.42 10.67 20.55
N SER A 24 -2.15 10.63 19.24
CA SER A 24 -3.04 10.02 18.27
C SER A 24 -3.15 8.50 18.47
N LYS A 25 -4.27 7.89 18.07
CA LYS A 25 -4.44 6.42 18.12
C LYS A 25 -3.43 5.69 17.23
N SER A 26 -3.07 6.27 16.07
CA SER A 26 -2.03 5.72 15.18
C SER A 26 -0.68 5.67 15.88
N THR A 27 -0.26 6.78 16.48
CA THR A 27 1.00 6.87 17.22
C THR A 27 1.04 5.88 18.40
N LYS A 28 -0.07 5.74 19.14
CA LYS A 28 -0.17 4.75 20.23
C LYS A 28 -0.10 3.30 19.75
N ALA A 29 -0.56 3.03 18.52
CA ALA A 29 -0.55 1.71 17.92
C ALA A 29 0.72 1.40 17.12
N GLY A 30 1.63 2.37 16.96
CA GLY A 30 2.84 2.21 16.14
C GLY A 30 2.58 2.16 14.62
N LEU A 31 1.44 2.66 14.16
CA LEU A 31 1.02 2.60 12.75
C LEU A 31 1.25 3.93 12.05
N GLN A 32 1.73 3.88 10.81
CA GLN A 32 1.82 5.05 9.93
C GLN A 32 0.44 5.44 9.37
N PHE A 33 -0.43 4.46 9.15
CA PHE A 33 -1.75 4.67 8.60
C PHE A 33 -2.71 5.29 9.64
N PRO A 34 -3.72 6.08 9.19
CA PRO A 34 -4.57 6.88 10.07
C PRO A 34 -5.73 6.07 10.69
N VAL A 35 -5.51 5.46 11.86
CA VAL A 35 -6.51 4.68 12.63
C VAL A 35 -7.80 5.45 12.85
N GLY A 36 -7.70 6.75 13.19
CA GLY A 36 -8.88 7.60 13.41
C GLY A 36 -9.75 7.78 12.15
N ARG A 37 -9.11 7.84 10.98
CA ARG A 37 -9.80 7.97 9.69
C ARG A 37 -10.48 6.66 9.29
N VAL A 38 -9.79 5.53 9.47
CA VAL A 38 -10.36 4.20 9.24
C VAL A 38 -11.56 3.95 10.16
N ALA A 39 -11.46 4.31 11.45
CA ALA A 39 -12.59 4.24 12.38
C ALA A 39 -13.81 5.04 11.90
N ARG A 40 -13.60 6.25 11.36
CA ARG A 40 -14.67 7.07 10.79
C ARG A 40 -15.29 6.40 9.55
N PHE A 41 -14.47 5.84 8.66
CA PHE A 41 -14.95 5.14 7.47
C PHE A 41 -15.75 3.87 7.82
N LEU A 42 -15.32 3.09 8.82
CA LEU A 42 -16.07 1.95 9.31
C LEU A 42 -17.46 2.35 9.84
N LYS A 43 -17.56 3.47 10.56
CA LYS A 43 -18.85 4.01 11.02
C LYS A 43 -19.72 4.48 9.85
N LYS A 44 -19.14 5.18 8.88
CA LYS A 44 -19.85 5.67 7.69
C LYS A 44 -20.37 4.51 6.82
N GLY A 45 -19.62 3.41 6.73
CA GLY A 45 -19.99 2.23 5.96
C GLY A 45 -21.13 1.41 6.58
N ARG A 46 -21.51 1.67 7.85
CA ARG A 46 -22.62 0.99 8.55
C ARG A 46 -22.54 -0.56 8.50
N TYR A 47 -21.32 -1.12 8.53
CA TYR A 47 -21.10 -2.57 8.54
C TYR A 47 -21.64 -3.28 9.79
N SER A 48 -21.85 -2.54 10.88
CA SER A 48 -22.44 -3.01 12.13
C SER A 48 -23.03 -1.84 12.93
N LEU A 49 -23.89 -2.15 13.90
CA LEU A 49 -24.49 -1.16 14.81
C LEU A 49 -23.45 -0.51 15.73
N ARG A 50 -22.45 -1.27 16.19
CA ARG A 50 -21.37 -0.81 17.07
C ARG A 50 -20.06 -1.43 16.65
N LEU A 51 -18.98 -0.64 16.74
CA LEU A 51 -17.63 -1.10 16.45
C LEU A 51 -16.82 -1.24 17.74
N GLY A 52 -16.14 -2.37 17.90
CA GLY A 52 -15.14 -2.55 18.96
C GLY A 52 -14.01 -1.53 18.84
N THR A 53 -13.39 -1.17 19.96
CA THR A 53 -12.32 -0.17 20.01
C THR A 53 -11.06 -0.62 19.27
N GLY A 54 -10.79 -1.94 19.24
CA GLY A 54 -9.64 -2.54 18.55
C GLY A 54 -9.86 -2.78 17.05
N ALA A 55 -11.11 -2.88 16.58
CA ALA A 55 -11.43 -3.14 15.17
C ALA A 55 -10.75 -2.16 14.19
N PRO A 56 -10.81 -0.84 14.37
CA PRO A 56 -10.11 0.09 13.47
C PRO A 56 -8.60 -0.02 13.56
N VAL A 57 -8.02 -0.42 14.71
CA VAL A 57 -6.58 -0.60 14.85
C VAL A 57 -6.14 -1.81 14.03
N TYR A 58 -6.82 -2.94 14.22
CA TYR A 58 -6.51 -4.19 13.51
C TYR A 58 -6.62 -4.02 11.99
N LEU A 59 -7.74 -3.47 11.50
CA LEU A 59 -7.90 -3.24 10.07
C LEU A 59 -6.84 -2.27 9.52
N THR A 60 -6.48 -1.23 10.27
CA THR A 60 -5.44 -0.29 9.83
C THR A 60 -4.08 -0.98 9.71
N ALA A 61 -3.74 -1.85 10.67
CA ALA A 61 -2.49 -2.61 10.62
C ALA A 61 -2.44 -3.56 9.41
N VAL A 62 -3.54 -4.27 9.11
CA VAL A 62 -3.62 -5.15 7.93
C VAL A 62 -3.48 -4.35 6.63
N LEU A 63 -4.14 -3.19 6.53
CA LEU A 63 -4.01 -2.33 5.34
C LEU A 63 -2.60 -1.78 5.17
N GLU A 64 -1.94 -1.41 6.26
CA GLU A 64 -0.55 -0.94 6.26
C GLU A 64 0.41 -2.05 5.83
N TYR A 65 0.21 -3.28 6.34
CA TYR A 65 0.98 -4.46 5.95
C TYR A 65 0.86 -4.75 4.46
N LEU A 66 -0.37 -4.83 3.92
CA LEU A 66 -0.58 -5.10 2.49
C LEU A 66 0.01 -4.00 1.60
N ALA A 67 -0.07 -2.73 2.03
CA ALA A 67 0.54 -1.63 1.30
C ALA A 67 2.07 -1.72 1.30
N ALA A 68 2.67 -2.08 2.44
CA ALA A 68 4.11 -2.28 2.55
C ALA A 68 4.58 -3.43 1.64
N GLU A 69 3.88 -4.57 1.65
CA GLU A 69 4.22 -5.74 0.82
C GLU A 69 4.23 -5.40 -0.67
N VAL A 70 3.17 -4.74 -1.16
CA VAL A 70 3.10 -4.33 -2.57
C VAL A 70 4.21 -3.32 -2.90
N LEU A 71 4.52 -2.39 -2.00
CA LEU A 71 5.58 -1.39 -2.22
C LEU A 71 6.99 -1.99 -2.19
N GLU A 72 7.24 -2.98 -1.34
CA GLU A 72 8.51 -3.71 -1.25
C GLU A 72 8.79 -4.43 -2.58
N LEU A 73 7.84 -5.24 -3.05
CA LEU A 73 7.97 -5.98 -4.30
C LEU A 73 8.02 -5.05 -5.52
N ALA A 74 7.21 -3.99 -5.55
CA ALA A 74 7.25 -2.99 -6.63
C ALA A 74 8.55 -2.17 -6.60
N GLY A 75 9.13 -1.94 -5.42
CA GLY A 75 10.44 -1.32 -5.24
C GLY A 75 11.56 -2.20 -5.81
N ASN A 76 11.52 -3.51 -5.54
CA ASN A 76 12.44 -4.48 -6.12
C ASN A 76 12.30 -4.50 -7.66
N ALA A 77 11.09 -4.59 -8.19
CA ALA A 77 10.84 -4.53 -9.63
C ALA A 77 11.31 -3.21 -10.27
N ALA A 78 11.24 -2.08 -9.56
CA ALA A 78 11.78 -0.81 -10.02
C ALA A 78 13.31 -0.85 -10.11
N ARG A 79 13.96 -1.39 -9.06
CA ARG A 79 15.42 -1.55 -8.97
C ARG A 79 15.95 -2.47 -10.07
N ASP A 80 15.28 -3.59 -10.33
CA ASP A 80 15.65 -4.53 -11.40
C ASP A 80 15.57 -3.88 -12.78
N ASN A 81 14.59 -2.99 -12.97
CA ASN A 81 14.46 -2.16 -14.17
C ASN A 81 15.38 -0.93 -14.16
N LYS A 82 16.35 -0.85 -13.23
CA LYS A 82 17.32 0.24 -13.07
C LYS A 82 16.65 1.61 -12.91
N LYS A 83 15.53 1.66 -12.19
CA LYS A 83 14.75 2.88 -11.92
C LYS A 83 14.61 3.11 -10.42
N ASN A 84 14.72 4.38 -10.03
CA ASN A 84 14.55 4.80 -8.63
C ASN A 84 13.10 5.18 -8.27
N ARG A 85 12.19 5.18 -9.24
CA ARG A 85 10.78 5.54 -9.06
C ARG A 85 9.87 4.38 -9.43
N ILE A 86 8.97 4.02 -8.52
CA ILE A 86 7.89 3.07 -8.78
C ILE A 86 6.90 3.68 -9.78
N ASN A 87 6.52 2.91 -10.80
CA ASN A 87 5.51 3.27 -11.78
C ASN A 87 4.45 2.14 -11.87
N PRO A 88 3.34 2.33 -12.60
CA PRO A 88 2.30 1.30 -12.69
C PRO A 88 2.78 -0.05 -13.25
N ARG A 89 3.81 -0.03 -14.11
CA ARG A 89 4.44 -1.26 -14.62
C ARG A 89 5.09 -2.07 -13.50
N HIS A 90 5.83 -1.43 -12.60
CA HIS A 90 6.47 -2.10 -11.47
C HIS A 90 5.43 -2.71 -10.50
N VAL A 91 4.33 -2.00 -10.26
CA VAL A 91 3.21 -2.53 -9.46
C VAL A 91 2.57 -3.75 -10.15
N CYS A 92 2.37 -3.70 -11.46
CA CYS A 92 1.84 -4.85 -12.20
C CYS A 92 2.79 -6.05 -12.17
N LEU A 93 4.09 -5.84 -12.35
CA LEU A 93 5.09 -6.91 -12.26
C LEU A 93 5.12 -7.53 -10.86
N ALA A 94 5.09 -6.71 -9.81
CA ALA A 94 5.05 -7.19 -8.42
C ALA A 94 3.81 -8.03 -8.13
N VAL A 95 2.62 -7.51 -8.44
CA VAL A 95 1.35 -8.19 -8.15
C VAL A 95 1.18 -9.47 -8.97
N ARG A 96 1.62 -9.49 -10.24
CA ARG A 96 1.38 -10.62 -11.14
C ARG A 96 2.41 -11.75 -11.00
N ASN A 97 3.61 -11.45 -10.51
CA ASN A 97 4.63 -12.48 -10.23
C ASN A 97 4.50 -13.08 -8.83
N ASP A 98 3.70 -12.47 -7.95
CA ASP A 98 3.44 -12.98 -6.61
C ASP A 98 2.10 -13.76 -6.57
N ASP A 99 2.14 -14.99 -6.06
CA ASP A 99 0.98 -15.89 -6.07
C ASP A 99 -0.15 -15.39 -5.15
N GLU A 100 0.20 -14.83 -3.99
CA GLU A 100 -0.77 -14.39 -2.98
C GLU A 100 -1.45 -13.09 -3.40
N LEU A 101 -0.67 -12.09 -3.82
CA LEU A 101 -1.16 -10.82 -4.35
C LEU A 101 -1.89 -11.00 -5.68
N GLY A 102 -1.42 -11.90 -6.54
CA GLY A 102 -2.07 -12.25 -7.80
C GLY A 102 -3.47 -12.82 -7.58
N LYS A 103 -3.63 -13.65 -6.55
CA LYS A 103 -4.93 -14.19 -6.11
C LYS A 103 -5.79 -13.13 -5.44
N LEU A 104 -5.23 -12.34 -4.53
CA LEU A 104 -5.95 -11.27 -3.82
C LEU A 104 -6.51 -10.21 -4.77
N LEU A 105 -5.76 -9.87 -5.83
CA LEU A 105 -6.10 -8.86 -6.83
C LEU A 105 -6.60 -9.47 -8.14
N GLN A 106 -7.14 -10.70 -8.08
CA GLN A 106 -7.78 -11.32 -9.23
C GLN A 106 -8.94 -10.45 -9.73
N GLY A 107 -9.00 -10.20 -11.03
CA GLY A 107 -10.01 -9.33 -11.64
C GLY A 107 -9.74 -7.82 -11.56
N VAL A 108 -8.70 -7.38 -10.84
CA VAL A 108 -8.31 -5.96 -10.79
C VAL A 108 -7.47 -5.59 -12.02
N THR A 109 -7.84 -4.51 -12.72
CA THR A 109 -7.05 -3.94 -13.82
C THR A 109 -6.12 -2.84 -13.31
N ILE A 110 -4.82 -3.00 -13.52
CA ILE A 110 -3.82 -1.97 -13.20
C ILE A 110 -3.62 -1.09 -14.44
N ALA A 111 -4.14 0.13 -14.41
CA ALA A 111 -3.99 1.09 -15.50
C ALA A 111 -2.49 1.34 -15.81
N HIS A 112 -2.13 1.35 -17.08
CA HIS A 112 -0.74 1.48 -17.56
C HIS A 112 0.24 0.40 -17.04
N GLY A 113 -0.25 -0.73 -16.53
CA GLY A 113 0.57 -1.82 -15.98
C GLY A 113 1.17 -2.77 -17.03
N GLY A 114 0.55 -2.87 -18.21
CA GLY A 114 0.89 -3.90 -19.21
C GLY A 114 0.65 -5.33 -18.70
N VAL A 115 1.30 -6.32 -19.31
CA VAL A 115 1.17 -7.75 -18.98
C VAL A 115 2.52 -8.39 -18.65
N LEU A 116 2.57 -9.51 -17.93
CA LEU A 116 3.82 -10.25 -17.76
C LEU A 116 4.36 -10.68 -19.13
N PRO A 117 5.66 -10.48 -19.42
CA PRO A 117 6.26 -10.99 -20.65
C PRO A 117 6.16 -12.52 -20.67
N ASN A 118 5.39 -13.05 -21.61
CA ASN A 118 5.27 -14.49 -21.83
C ASN A 118 4.97 -14.74 -23.31
N ILE A 119 5.70 -15.67 -23.92
CA ILE A 119 5.50 -16.11 -25.30
C ILE A 119 5.21 -17.62 -25.25
N ASN A 120 4.06 -18.03 -25.78
CA ASN A 120 3.74 -19.46 -25.85
C ASN A 120 4.82 -20.18 -26.69
N PRO A 121 5.39 -21.31 -26.22
CA PRO A 121 6.45 -22.02 -26.93
C PRO A 121 6.15 -22.36 -28.39
N VAL A 122 4.87 -22.54 -28.75
CA VAL A 122 4.42 -22.83 -30.13
C VAL A 122 4.70 -21.66 -31.07
N LEU A 123 4.76 -20.43 -30.56
CA LEU A 123 5.03 -19.22 -31.33
C LEU A 123 6.52 -18.96 -31.53
N LEU A 124 7.39 -19.74 -30.86
CA LEU A 124 8.82 -19.58 -31.01
C LEU A 124 9.27 -20.17 -32.36
N PRO A 125 10.24 -19.54 -33.05
CA PRO A 125 10.85 -20.14 -34.22
C PRO A 125 11.34 -21.55 -33.90
N LYS A 126 11.03 -22.53 -34.76
CA LYS A 126 11.62 -23.86 -34.66
C LYS A 126 13.13 -23.69 -34.74
N LYS A 127 13.87 -24.13 -33.71
CA LYS A 127 15.33 -24.15 -33.72
C LYS A 127 15.80 -25.08 -34.85
N THR A 128 16.03 -24.55 -36.04
CA THR A 128 16.89 -25.20 -37.03
C THR A 128 18.33 -24.97 -36.62
N SER A 129 19.11 -26.04 -36.53
CA SER A 129 20.50 -26.09 -36.13
C SER A 129 21.43 -25.27 -37.04
N SER A 130 21.48 -23.94 -36.86
CA SER A 130 22.39 -23.07 -37.63
C SER A 130 22.77 -21.79 -36.87
N ALA A 131 23.18 -21.92 -35.61
CA ALA A 131 23.73 -20.80 -34.83
C ALA A 131 24.78 -21.24 -33.79
N ALA A 132 25.52 -22.32 -34.05
CA ALA A 132 26.63 -22.78 -33.20
C ALA A 132 28.02 -22.33 -33.69
N GLU A 133 28.11 -21.57 -34.79
CA GLU A 133 29.40 -21.31 -35.44
C GLU A 133 29.53 -19.83 -35.82
N LYS A 134 29.68 -18.92 -34.84
CA LYS A 134 30.14 -17.54 -35.10
C LYS A 134 30.57 -16.73 -33.86
N SER A 135 31.15 -17.38 -32.84
CA SER A 135 31.72 -16.65 -31.70
C SER A 135 33.02 -17.25 -31.17
N THR A 136 33.97 -17.57 -32.05
CA THR A 136 35.36 -17.89 -31.66
C THR A 136 36.35 -17.41 -32.74
N ALA A 137 36.42 -16.11 -33.00
CA ALA A 137 37.53 -15.54 -33.75
C ALA A 137 37.74 -14.04 -33.47
N THR A 138 38.41 -13.71 -32.36
CA THR A 138 39.22 -12.47 -32.30
C THR A 138 40.47 -12.68 -31.43
N LYS A 139 41.54 -13.06 -32.14
CA LYS A 139 42.96 -12.66 -32.05
C LYS A 139 43.56 -12.22 -30.70
N SER A 140 44.66 -12.91 -30.39
CA SER A 140 45.70 -12.80 -29.35
C SER A 140 46.30 -11.40 -29.07
N PRO A 141 47.09 -11.24 -27.97
CA PRO A 141 47.35 -9.98 -27.27
C PRO A 141 48.61 -9.25 -27.77
N LYS A 142 48.74 -7.95 -27.46
CA LYS A 142 50.01 -7.23 -27.55
C LYS A 142 50.29 -6.46 -26.25
N LYS A 143 51.46 -6.82 -25.68
CA LYS A 143 52.40 -6.11 -24.79
C LYS A 143 51.86 -5.03 -23.86
#